data_AF-A0AAU6TCX2-F1
#
_entry.id   AF-A0AAU6TCX2-F1
#
_cell.length_a   1.000
_cell.length_b   1.000
_cell.length_c   1.000
_cell.angle_alpha   90.00
_cell.angle_beta   90.00
_cell.angle_gamma   90.00
#
_symmetry.space_group_name_H-M   'P 1'
#
loop_
_entity.id
_entity.type
_entity.pdbx_description
1 polymer ?
#
loop_
_entity_poly.entity_id
_entity_poly.type
_entity_poly.pdbx_seq_one_letter_code
_entity_poly.pdbx_strand_id
1 'polypeptide(L)'
;MMRLLLPLWLFGSTLSFSLHAADIPDLAARIHYQERVTSNDGIARQSEWRENWLRVGNQVWSQRLIPLPLARAYHAAHDANPGHKHFTHQMAARWVTRTKMGELELRYADGWHNQLVEVPVEEYGQVAFKPDWARIRHLVDPALLQTMTPLEDATPGQARWYEKREGKQRTRILWSSRWQLPLVVESASLDGYRSYRMEVTLRKLPSQYPWLQLADHEVRDLRDFFD
;
A
#
# COMPACT_ATOMS: atom_id res chain seq x y z
N MET A 1 -7.93 77.66 -20.18
CA MET A 1 -7.22 77.10 -19.00
C MET A 1 -7.98 75.86 -18.53
N MET A 2 -7.28 74.93 -17.87
CA MET A 2 -7.72 73.64 -17.31
C MET A 2 -7.83 72.44 -18.28
N ARG A 3 -6.69 71.74 -18.43
CA ARG A 3 -6.60 70.35 -18.88
C ARG A 3 -6.97 69.44 -17.71
N LEU A 4 -8.00 68.60 -17.85
CA LEU A 4 -8.29 67.52 -16.91
C LEU A 4 -7.50 66.26 -17.32
N LEU A 5 -6.62 65.81 -16.42
CA LEU A 5 -5.95 64.51 -16.49
C LEU A 5 -6.82 63.48 -15.76
N LEU A 6 -7.26 62.43 -16.46
CA LEU A 6 -7.85 61.23 -15.84
C LEU A 6 -6.73 60.27 -15.40
N PRO A 7 -6.77 59.72 -14.17
CA PRO A 7 -5.85 58.67 -13.76
C PRO A 7 -6.35 57.30 -14.21
N LEU A 8 -5.52 56.58 -14.96
CA LEU A 8 -5.72 55.19 -15.36
C LEU A 8 -5.40 54.28 -14.16
N TRP A 9 -6.42 53.70 -13.54
CA TRP A 9 -6.26 52.67 -12.50
C TRP A 9 -5.86 51.34 -13.14
N LEU A 10 -4.59 50.96 -12.98
CA LEU A 10 -4.09 49.61 -13.28
C LEU A 10 -4.57 48.65 -12.18
N PHE A 11 -5.60 47.85 -12.48
CA PHE A 11 -5.93 46.68 -11.69
C PHE A 11 -4.84 45.62 -11.89
N GLY A 12 -4.02 45.41 -10.87
CA GLY A 12 -3.10 44.29 -10.78
C GLY A 12 -3.87 42.98 -10.62
N SER A 13 -3.95 42.19 -11.69
CA SER A 13 -4.47 40.82 -11.61
C SER A 13 -3.43 39.92 -10.93
N THR A 14 -3.65 39.60 -9.67
CA THR A 14 -2.95 38.50 -9.00
C THR A 14 -3.41 37.19 -9.63
N LEU A 15 -2.57 36.58 -10.47
CA LEU A 15 -2.74 35.20 -10.90
C LEU A 15 -2.57 34.29 -9.68
N SER A 16 -3.67 33.97 -9.01
CA SER A 16 -3.71 32.89 -8.03
C SER A 16 -3.61 31.57 -8.79
N PHE A 17 -2.41 30.99 -8.85
CA PHE A 17 -2.25 29.60 -9.22
C PHE A 17 -2.88 28.75 -8.12
N SER A 18 -4.11 28.29 -8.34
CA SER A 18 -4.63 27.15 -7.59
C SER A 18 -3.72 25.96 -7.92
N LEU A 19 -2.87 25.57 -6.96
CA LEU A 19 -2.25 24.26 -6.91
C LEU A 19 -3.38 23.24 -6.88
N HIS A 20 -3.84 22.81 -8.06
CA HIS A 20 -4.53 21.53 -8.17
C HIS A 20 -3.55 20.50 -7.63
N ALA A 21 -3.88 19.89 -6.49
CA ALA A 21 -3.22 18.67 -6.07
C ALA A 21 -3.30 17.73 -7.28
N ALA A 22 -2.16 17.46 -7.92
CA ALA A 22 -2.14 16.58 -9.08
C ALA A 22 -2.78 15.25 -8.66
N ASP A 23 -3.92 14.91 -9.26
CA ASP A 23 -4.65 13.69 -8.94
C ASP A 23 -3.69 12.52 -9.13
N ILE A 24 -3.46 11.82 -8.02
CA ILE A 24 -2.44 10.79 -7.99
C ILE A 24 -3.00 9.58 -8.76
N PRO A 25 -2.29 9.06 -9.78
CA PRO A 25 -2.90 8.15 -10.75
C PRO A 25 -3.43 6.86 -10.12
N ASP A 26 -4.61 6.46 -10.58
CA ASP A 26 -5.13 5.12 -10.37
C ASP A 26 -4.24 4.12 -11.07
N LEU A 27 -3.96 2.99 -10.41
CA LEU A 27 -3.17 1.92 -11.00
C LEU A 27 -3.41 0.58 -10.32
N ALA A 28 -3.18 -0.47 -11.11
CA ALA A 28 -3.03 -1.83 -10.64
C ALA A 28 -1.55 -2.24 -10.70
N ALA A 29 -1.13 -3.07 -9.76
CA ALA A 29 0.22 -3.62 -9.72
C ALA A 29 0.22 -5.05 -9.18
N ARG A 30 1.28 -5.77 -9.53
CA ARG A 30 1.70 -7.02 -8.91
C ARG A 30 2.93 -6.71 -8.08
N ILE A 31 2.88 -6.98 -6.78
CA ILE A 31 4.00 -6.78 -5.88
C ILE A 31 4.63 -8.13 -5.57
N HIS A 32 5.95 -8.20 -5.63
CA HIS A 32 6.74 -9.36 -5.27
C HIS A 32 7.64 -9.01 -4.09
N TYR A 33 7.56 -9.81 -3.04
CA TYR A 33 8.31 -9.62 -1.81
C TYR A 33 9.27 -10.78 -1.61
N GLN A 34 10.48 -10.46 -1.23
CA GLN A 34 11.51 -11.42 -0.85
C GLN A 34 12.15 -10.96 0.45
N GLU A 35 12.26 -11.86 1.41
CA GLU A 35 12.91 -11.61 2.68
C GLU A 35 13.86 -12.77 3.01
N ARG A 36 15.03 -12.44 3.55
CA ARG A 36 15.97 -13.39 4.14
C ARG A 36 16.39 -12.89 5.50
N VAL A 37 16.29 -13.74 6.51
CA VAL A 37 16.77 -13.48 7.87
C VAL A 37 17.62 -14.65 8.33
N THR A 38 18.82 -14.36 8.81
CA THR A 38 19.72 -15.33 9.44
C THR A 38 19.69 -15.11 10.95
N SER A 39 19.30 -16.13 11.72
CA SER A 39 19.32 -16.09 13.19
C SER A 39 20.74 -16.21 13.73
N ASN A 40 20.89 -15.95 15.04
CA ASN A 40 22.17 -15.97 15.75
C ASN A 40 22.85 -17.36 15.78
N ASP A 41 22.08 -18.42 15.59
CA ASP A 41 22.54 -19.80 15.43
C ASP A 41 23.01 -20.13 14.00
N GLY A 42 22.99 -19.14 13.10
CA GLY A 42 23.40 -19.29 11.70
C GLY A 42 22.32 -19.84 10.77
N ILE A 43 21.09 -20.07 11.24
CA ILE A 43 20.00 -20.58 10.39
C ILE A 43 19.41 -19.45 9.55
N ALA A 44 19.46 -19.61 8.23
CA ALA A 44 18.82 -18.69 7.30
C ALA A 44 17.40 -19.16 6.94
N ARG A 45 16.42 -18.27 7.10
CA ARG A 45 15.05 -18.42 6.61
C ARG A 45 14.83 -17.45 5.45
N GLN A 46 14.18 -17.95 4.40
CA GLN A 46 13.79 -17.16 3.25
C GLN A 46 12.27 -17.25 3.04
N SER A 47 11.67 -16.11 2.75
CA SER A 47 10.25 -15.97 2.47
C SER A 47 10.07 -15.27 1.14
N GLU A 48 9.20 -15.81 0.28
CA GLU A 48 8.76 -15.18 -0.96
C GLU A 48 7.23 -15.20 -1.02
N TRP A 49 6.63 -14.06 -1.36
CA TRP A 49 5.20 -14.01 -1.65
C TRP A 49 4.88 -12.89 -2.62
N ARG A 50 3.66 -12.92 -3.17
CA ARG A 50 3.18 -11.90 -4.11
C ARG A 50 1.81 -11.41 -3.73
N GLU A 51 1.53 -10.17 -4.09
CA GLU A 51 0.22 -9.54 -3.90
C GLU A 51 -0.27 -8.88 -5.18
N ASN A 52 -1.57 -8.98 -5.44
CA ASN A 52 -2.26 -8.01 -6.29
C ASN A 52 -2.50 -6.75 -5.47
N TRP A 53 -2.17 -5.60 -6.04
CA TRP A 53 -2.39 -4.30 -5.41
C TRP A 53 -3.12 -3.37 -6.38
N LEU A 54 -4.09 -2.62 -5.88
CA LEU A 54 -4.89 -1.69 -6.67
C LEU A 54 -5.13 -0.43 -5.84
N ARG A 55 -4.86 0.73 -6.45
CA ARG A 55 -5.22 2.04 -5.91
C ARG A 55 -6.14 2.73 -6.89
N VAL A 56 -7.32 3.12 -6.40
CA VAL A 56 -8.32 3.87 -7.17
C VAL A 56 -8.90 4.95 -6.27
N GLY A 57 -8.68 6.21 -6.60
CA GLY A 57 -9.12 7.36 -5.80
C GLY A 57 -8.63 7.30 -4.36
N ASN A 58 -9.58 7.14 -3.42
CA ASN A 58 -9.35 7.06 -1.98
C ASN A 58 -9.38 5.62 -1.43
N GLN A 59 -9.21 4.63 -2.29
CA GLN A 59 -9.28 3.23 -1.92
C GLN A 59 -8.01 2.48 -2.33
N VAL A 60 -7.60 1.55 -1.47
CA VAL A 60 -6.49 0.63 -1.74
C VAL A 60 -6.94 -0.79 -1.44
N TRP A 61 -6.71 -1.68 -2.40
CA TRP A 61 -6.96 -3.10 -2.29
C TRP A 61 -5.63 -3.85 -2.39
N SER A 62 -5.38 -4.79 -1.48
CA SER A 62 -4.22 -5.71 -1.53
C SER A 62 -4.66 -7.13 -1.25
N GLN A 63 -4.20 -8.09 -2.05
CA GLN A 63 -4.57 -9.49 -1.89
C GLN A 63 -3.37 -10.40 -2.14
N ARG A 64 -3.09 -11.30 -1.20
CA ARG A 64 -2.05 -12.31 -1.37
C ARG A 64 -2.42 -13.31 -2.45
N LEU A 65 -1.44 -13.64 -3.27
CA LEU A 65 -1.58 -14.63 -4.34
C LEU A 65 -1.21 -15.99 -3.80
N ILE A 66 -2.20 -16.64 -3.21
CA ILE A 66 -2.06 -17.96 -2.64
C ILE A 66 -2.42 -18.99 -3.72
N PRO A 67 -1.55 -19.99 -3.99
CA PRO A 67 -1.89 -21.08 -4.89
C PRO A 67 -3.19 -21.76 -4.45
N LEU A 68 -4.13 -21.93 -5.38
CA LEU A 68 -5.46 -22.47 -5.09
C LEU A 68 -5.44 -23.81 -4.32
N PRO A 69 -4.56 -24.79 -4.65
CA PRO A 69 -4.49 -26.02 -3.86
C PRO A 69 -4.10 -25.78 -2.39
N LEU A 70 -3.20 -24.83 -2.12
CA LEU A 70 -2.80 -24.49 -0.76
C LEU A 70 -3.93 -23.78 -0.01
N ALA A 71 -4.64 -22.85 -0.67
CA ALA A 71 -5.79 -22.20 -0.06
C ALA A 71 -6.89 -23.21 0.31
N ARG A 72 -7.21 -24.14 -0.60
CA ARG A 72 -8.18 -25.21 -0.33
C ARG A 72 -7.77 -26.10 0.83
N ALA A 73 -6.51 -26.54 0.86
CA ALA A 73 -6.00 -27.38 1.94
C ALA A 73 -6.03 -26.66 3.29
N TYR A 74 -5.66 -25.38 3.30
CA TYR A 74 -5.74 -24.54 4.49
C TYR A 74 -7.18 -24.45 5.02
N HIS A 75 -8.13 -24.05 4.17
CA HIS A 75 -9.53 -23.90 4.59
C HIS A 75 -10.14 -25.24 5.01
N ALA A 76 -9.86 -26.34 4.29
CA ALA A 76 -10.34 -27.66 4.70
C ALA A 76 -9.87 -28.06 6.11
N ALA A 77 -8.61 -27.75 6.47
CA ALA A 77 -8.07 -28.03 7.80
C ALA A 77 -8.59 -27.06 8.86
N HIS A 78 -8.68 -25.78 8.52
CA HIS A 78 -9.13 -24.72 9.41
C HIS A 78 -10.62 -24.85 9.75
N ASP A 79 -11.46 -25.12 8.75
CA ASP A 79 -12.91 -25.16 8.90
C ASP A 79 -13.41 -26.47 9.54
N ALA A 80 -12.58 -27.52 9.51
CA ALA A 80 -12.87 -28.81 10.13
C ALA A 80 -12.77 -28.81 11.66
N ASN A 81 -12.20 -27.76 12.28
CA ASN A 81 -12.05 -27.67 13.74
C ASN A 81 -12.93 -26.55 14.32
N PRO A 82 -14.19 -26.84 14.69
CA PRO A 82 -15.19 -25.81 15.00
C PRO A 82 -14.94 -25.00 16.29
N GLY A 83 -14.00 -25.41 17.15
CA GLY A 83 -13.71 -24.73 18.43
C GLY A 83 -12.68 -23.61 18.39
N HIS A 84 -12.11 -23.28 17.21
CA HIS A 84 -11.03 -22.30 17.07
C HIS A 84 -11.08 -21.57 15.71
N LYS A 85 -12.23 -20.98 15.36
CA LYS A 85 -12.38 -20.28 14.07
C LYS A 85 -11.87 -18.84 14.15
N HIS A 86 -10.55 -18.68 14.21
CA HIS A 86 -9.94 -17.36 14.14
C HIS A 86 -9.97 -16.83 12.70
N PHE A 87 -10.26 -15.53 12.55
CA PHE A 87 -10.18 -14.90 11.24
C PHE A 87 -8.73 -14.80 10.75
N THR A 88 -8.41 -15.54 9.70
CA THR A 88 -7.08 -15.51 9.09
C THR A 88 -7.01 -14.50 7.97
N HIS A 89 -6.84 -13.24 8.36
CA HIS A 89 -6.83 -12.07 7.47
C HIS A 89 -5.80 -12.15 6.32
N GLN A 90 -4.74 -12.96 6.44
CA GLN A 90 -3.76 -13.14 5.36
C GLN A 90 -4.31 -13.96 4.18
N MET A 91 -5.41 -14.70 4.37
CA MET A 91 -6.13 -15.45 3.33
C MET A 91 -7.17 -14.59 2.60
N ALA A 92 -7.55 -13.46 3.19
CA ALA A 92 -8.52 -12.52 2.65
C ALA A 92 -7.86 -11.35 1.91
N ALA A 93 -8.63 -10.63 1.10
CA ALA A 93 -8.17 -9.40 0.48
C ALA A 93 -8.38 -8.21 1.40
N ARG A 94 -7.34 -7.43 1.65
CA ARG A 94 -7.41 -6.19 2.45
C ARG A 94 -7.94 -5.05 1.60
N TRP A 95 -8.99 -4.39 2.08
CA TRP A 95 -9.59 -3.21 1.46
C TRP A 95 -9.56 -2.05 2.46
N VAL A 96 -8.80 -1.01 2.12
CA VAL A 96 -8.70 0.23 2.90
C VAL A 96 -9.38 1.34 2.12
N THR A 97 -10.30 2.05 2.77
CA THR A 97 -10.97 3.23 2.21
C THR A 97 -10.68 4.44 3.08
N ARG A 98 -10.32 5.57 2.48
CA ARG A 98 -10.24 6.85 3.18
C ARG A 98 -11.54 7.62 3.01
N THR A 99 -12.21 7.91 4.12
CA THR A 99 -13.48 8.65 4.14
C THR A 99 -13.25 10.11 3.73
N LYS A 100 -14.35 10.83 3.45
CA LYS A 100 -14.28 12.28 3.15
C LYS A 100 -13.74 13.10 4.33
N MET A 101 -13.93 12.61 5.56
CA MET A 101 -13.41 13.23 6.79
C MET A 101 -11.93 12.89 7.03
N GLY A 102 -11.34 12.03 6.19
CA GLY A 102 -9.92 11.67 6.23
C GLY A 102 -9.60 10.45 7.07
N GLU A 103 -10.61 9.84 7.70
CA GLU A 103 -10.51 8.60 8.49
C GLU A 103 -10.27 7.40 7.58
N LEU A 104 -9.68 6.33 8.13
CA LEU A 104 -9.48 5.08 7.41
C LEU A 104 -10.51 4.05 7.88
N GLU A 105 -11.16 3.40 6.92
CA GLU A 105 -11.95 2.20 7.11
C GLU A 105 -11.14 1.00 6.63
N LEU A 106 -11.07 -0.05 7.46
CA LEU A 106 -10.41 -1.30 7.11
C LEU A 106 -11.45 -2.41 7.03
N ARG A 107 -11.51 -3.07 5.88
CA ARG A 107 -12.28 -4.29 5.67
C ARG A 107 -11.39 -5.38 5.07
N TYR A 108 -11.77 -6.63 5.31
CA TYR A 108 -11.21 -7.78 4.61
C TYR A 108 -12.32 -8.50 3.83
N ALA A 109 -12.15 -8.66 2.53
CA ALA A 109 -13.03 -9.47 1.70
C ALA A 109 -12.54 -10.92 1.70
N ASP A 110 -13.25 -11.77 2.43
CA ASP A 110 -13.05 -13.21 2.44
C ASP A 110 -13.95 -13.86 1.38
N GLY A 111 -13.38 -14.04 0.19
CA GLY A 111 -14.08 -14.68 -0.91
C GLY A 111 -14.30 -16.19 -0.74
N TRP A 112 -13.66 -16.85 0.24
CA TRP A 112 -13.88 -18.27 0.50
C TRP A 112 -15.18 -18.47 1.30
N HIS A 113 -15.39 -17.64 2.32
CA HIS A 113 -16.59 -17.68 3.16
C HIS A 113 -17.71 -16.76 2.66
N ASN A 114 -17.48 -15.98 1.60
CA ASN A 114 -18.39 -14.94 1.10
C ASN A 114 -18.72 -13.90 2.19
N GLN A 115 -17.68 -13.43 2.88
CA GLN A 115 -17.79 -12.51 4.02
C GLN A 115 -16.99 -11.24 3.79
N LEU A 116 -17.53 -10.12 4.25
CA LEU A 116 -16.83 -8.84 4.34
C LEU A 116 -16.62 -8.51 5.81
N VAL A 117 -15.40 -8.74 6.29
CA VAL A 117 -15.05 -8.56 7.71
C VAL A 117 -14.60 -7.12 7.93
N GLU A 118 -15.40 -6.34 8.66
CA GLU A 118 -15.05 -5.00 9.10
C GLU A 118 -14.15 -5.06 10.32
N VAL A 119 -13.13 -4.20 10.36
CA VAL A 119 -12.20 -4.12 11.48
C VAL A 119 -12.40 -2.79 12.20
N PRO A 120 -12.95 -2.80 13.43
CA PRO A 120 -13.00 -1.61 14.26
C PRO A 120 -11.59 -1.05 14.52
N VAL A 121 -11.51 0.26 14.77
CA VAL A 121 -10.21 0.96 14.96
C VAL A 121 -9.44 0.37 16.14
N GLU A 122 -10.15 -0.05 17.18
CA GLU A 122 -9.62 -0.69 18.38
C GLU A 122 -8.92 -2.00 18.07
N GLU A 123 -9.35 -2.70 17.01
CA GLU A 123 -8.85 -4.03 16.64
C GLU A 123 -7.82 -4.01 15.50
N TYR A 124 -7.38 -2.83 15.05
CA TYR A 124 -6.30 -2.72 14.07
C TYR A 124 -5.03 -3.46 14.49
N GLY A 125 -4.76 -3.51 15.80
CA GLY A 125 -3.65 -4.27 16.37
C GLY A 125 -3.73 -5.79 16.11
N GLN A 126 -4.94 -6.38 16.13
CA GLN A 126 -5.15 -7.83 15.95
C GLN A 126 -4.75 -8.31 14.55
N VAL A 127 -4.83 -7.42 13.58
CA VAL A 127 -4.51 -7.70 12.18
C VAL A 127 -3.22 -6.99 11.72
N ALA A 128 -2.40 -6.56 12.68
CA ALA A 128 -1.14 -5.84 12.46
C ALA A 128 -1.28 -4.63 11.49
N PHE A 129 -2.44 -3.98 11.48
CA PHE A 129 -2.70 -2.83 10.62
C PHE A 129 -2.25 -1.54 11.31
N LYS A 130 -1.58 -0.67 10.54
CA LYS A 130 -1.21 0.67 10.97
C LYS A 130 -1.91 1.66 10.05
N PRO A 131 -2.71 2.62 10.57
CA PRO A 131 -3.49 3.55 9.78
C PRO A 131 -2.64 4.70 9.20
N ASP A 132 -1.58 4.36 8.46
CA ASP A 132 -0.70 5.29 7.77
C ASP A 132 -1.14 5.41 6.31
N TRP A 133 -1.98 6.40 6.02
CA TRP A 133 -2.53 6.58 4.68
C TRP A 133 -1.46 6.84 3.62
N ALA A 134 -0.42 7.63 3.93
CA ALA A 134 0.64 7.93 2.99
C ALA A 134 1.34 6.64 2.58
N ARG A 135 1.71 5.79 3.54
CA ARG A 135 2.33 4.50 3.26
C ARG A 135 1.38 3.52 2.57
N ILE A 136 0.11 3.43 2.98
CA ILE A 136 -0.87 2.52 2.36
C ILE A 136 -1.08 2.89 0.88
N ARG A 137 -1.20 4.19 0.60
CA ARG A 137 -1.50 4.72 -0.73
C ARG A 137 -0.29 4.70 -1.67
N HIS A 138 0.92 4.81 -1.14
CA HIS A 138 2.14 4.95 -1.92
C HIS A 138 3.11 3.77 -1.78
N LEU A 139 2.76 2.73 -0.99
CA LEU A 139 3.61 1.61 -0.53
C LEU A 139 4.77 2.03 0.38
N VAL A 140 5.35 3.20 0.14
CA VAL A 140 6.30 3.91 1.00
C VAL A 140 5.80 5.34 1.16
N ASP A 141 5.87 5.90 2.36
CA ASP A 141 5.58 7.32 2.58
C ASP A 141 6.51 8.20 1.72
N PRO A 142 5.99 9.00 0.77
CA PRO A 142 6.81 9.85 -0.08
C PRO A 142 7.68 10.84 0.71
N ALA A 143 7.27 11.25 1.92
CA ALA A 143 8.04 12.15 2.76
C ALA A 143 9.41 11.56 3.15
N LEU A 144 9.53 10.22 3.20
CA LEU A 144 10.78 9.53 3.47
C LEU A 144 11.89 9.92 2.48
N LEU A 145 11.55 10.14 1.21
CA LEU A 145 12.50 10.42 0.14
C LEU A 145 13.30 11.70 0.39
N GLN A 146 12.72 12.67 1.10
CA GLN A 146 13.39 13.92 1.47
C GLN A 146 14.55 13.69 2.45
N THR A 147 14.52 12.57 3.17
CA THR A 147 15.56 12.16 4.13
C THR A 147 16.62 11.26 3.49
N MET A 148 16.50 10.95 2.20
CA MET A 148 17.37 10.03 1.47
C MET A 148 18.25 10.79 0.49
N THR A 149 19.45 10.27 0.24
CA THR A 149 20.35 10.79 -0.79
C THR A 149 19.89 10.29 -2.16
N PRO A 150 19.55 11.19 -3.12
CA PRO A 150 19.23 10.76 -4.47
C PRO A 150 20.51 10.27 -5.18
N LEU A 151 20.38 9.20 -5.96
CA LEU A 151 21.45 8.62 -6.76
C LEU A 151 21.30 9.00 -8.24
N GLU A 152 22.39 8.89 -9.00
CA GLU A 152 22.46 9.19 -10.44
C GLU A 152 22.48 7.92 -11.32
N ASP A 153 22.16 6.76 -10.72
CA ASP A 153 22.02 5.49 -11.43
C ASP A 153 21.06 5.61 -12.62
N ALA A 154 21.39 4.97 -13.74
CA ALA A 154 20.49 4.89 -14.89
C ALA A 154 19.18 4.19 -14.51
N THR A 155 18.05 4.79 -14.85
CA THR A 155 16.72 4.31 -14.46
C THR A 155 15.70 4.46 -15.59
N PRO A 156 14.68 3.59 -15.65
CA PRO A 156 13.67 3.66 -16.70
C PRO A 156 12.65 4.78 -16.45
N GLY A 157 12.33 5.53 -17.51
CA GLY A 157 11.25 6.52 -17.49
C GLY A 157 11.47 7.64 -16.49
N GLN A 158 10.43 7.98 -15.72
CA GLN A 158 10.48 9.01 -14.67
C GLN A 158 10.70 8.36 -13.31
N ALA A 159 11.77 7.58 -13.18
CA ALA A 159 12.17 6.96 -11.92
C ALA A 159 13.51 7.52 -11.44
N ARG A 160 13.79 7.40 -10.14
CA ARG A 160 15.09 7.78 -9.55
C ARG A 160 15.38 6.92 -8.33
N TRP A 161 16.63 6.50 -8.18
CA TRP A 161 17.10 5.82 -6.98
C TRP A 161 17.37 6.81 -5.84
N TYR A 162 17.05 6.39 -4.62
CA TYR A 162 17.33 7.08 -3.37
C TYR A 162 17.97 6.08 -2.40
N GLU A 163 18.98 6.49 -1.64
CA GLU A 163 19.63 5.67 -0.61
C GLU A 163 19.63 6.36 0.75
N LYS A 164 19.43 5.57 1.81
CA LYS A 164 19.67 5.98 3.19
C LYS A 164 20.48 4.91 3.89
N ARG A 165 21.44 5.34 4.72
CA ARG A 165 22.17 4.47 5.64
C ARG A 165 21.93 4.92 7.07
N GLU A 166 21.52 4.00 7.92
CA GLU A 166 21.27 4.25 9.34
C GLU A 166 21.93 3.12 10.15
N GLY A 167 23.02 3.46 10.85
CA GLY A 167 23.84 2.46 11.55
C GLY A 167 24.32 1.35 10.62
N LYS A 168 23.94 0.11 10.92
CA LYS A 168 24.26 -1.08 10.11
C LYS A 168 23.21 -1.41 9.05
N GLN A 169 22.25 -0.54 8.78
CA GLN A 169 21.20 -0.77 7.78
C GLN A 169 21.40 0.14 6.58
N ARG A 170 21.13 -0.40 5.39
CA ARG A 170 21.05 0.36 4.14
C ARG A 170 19.70 0.11 3.50
N THR A 171 19.02 1.18 3.11
CA THR A 171 17.77 1.13 2.36
C THR A 171 17.92 1.88 1.05
N ARG A 172 17.53 1.26 -0.07
CA ARG A 172 17.45 1.87 -1.39
C ARG A 172 16.04 1.82 -1.92
N ILE A 173 15.61 2.88 -2.58
CA ILE A 173 14.26 3.00 -3.16
C ILE A 173 14.38 3.51 -4.58
N LEU A 174 13.92 2.72 -5.55
CA LEU A 174 13.69 3.20 -6.92
C LEU A 174 12.29 3.79 -6.97
N TRP A 175 12.19 5.11 -6.89
CA TRP A 175 10.90 5.81 -6.86
C TRP A 175 10.47 6.24 -8.25
N SER A 176 9.20 6.01 -8.63
CA SER A 176 8.60 6.59 -9.83
C SER A 176 7.79 7.83 -9.48
N SER A 177 8.20 9.00 -10.00
CA SER A 177 7.44 10.25 -9.82
C SER A 177 6.12 10.22 -10.59
N ARG A 178 6.09 9.58 -11.77
CA ARG A 178 4.88 9.39 -12.57
C ARG A 178 3.78 8.66 -11.81
N TRP A 179 4.11 7.55 -11.16
CA TRP A 179 3.13 6.70 -10.49
C TRP A 179 3.02 6.97 -8.98
N GLN A 180 3.91 7.82 -8.46
CA GLN A 180 4.04 8.14 -7.04
C GLN A 180 4.06 6.87 -6.17
N LEU A 181 4.95 5.94 -6.49
CA LEU A 181 5.20 4.71 -5.74
C LEU A 181 6.63 4.20 -6.00
N PRO A 182 7.17 3.31 -5.15
CA PRO A 182 8.43 2.64 -5.43
C PRO A 182 8.24 1.55 -6.48
N LEU A 183 9.10 1.51 -7.49
CA LEU A 183 9.24 0.35 -8.39
C LEU A 183 10.05 -0.77 -7.73
N VAL A 184 11.03 -0.40 -6.91
CA VAL A 184 11.84 -1.33 -6.11
C VAL A 184 12.12 -0.70 -4.73
N VAL A 185 12.04 -1.51 -3.68
CA VAL A 185 12.59 -1.18 -2.35
C VAL A 185 13.54 -2.29 -1.96
N GLU A 186 14.75 -1.92 -1.56
CA GLU A 186 15.76 -2.83 -1.04
C GLU A 186 16.11 -2.37 0.37
N SER A 187 16.17 -3.29 1.33
CA SER A 187 16.77 -3.02 2.63
C SER A 187 17.67 -4.18 3.00
N ALA A 188 18.86 -3.90 3.52
CA ALA A 188 19.78 -4.94 3.95
C ALA A 188 20.62 -4.46 5.14
N SER A 189 20.90 -5.39 6.04
CA SER A 189 21.92 -5.18 7.04
C SER A 189 23.31 -5.30 6.40
N LEU A 190 24.22 -4.40 6.75
CA LEU A 190 25.57 -4.34 6.20
C LEU A 190 26.43 -5.55 6.60
N ASP A 191 26.02 -6.27 7.63
CA ASP A 191 26.60 -7.54 8.09
C ASP A 191 25.95 -8.78 7.46
N GLY A 192 24.95 -8.60 6.57
CA GLY A 192 24.36 -9.67 5.78
C GLY A 192 23.32 -10.54 6.50
N TYR A 193 23.03 -10.30 7.79
CA TYR A 193 22.03 -11.07 8.53
C TYR A 193 20.60 -10.91 8.00
N ARG A 194 20.27 -9.75 7.41
CA ARG A 194 18.91 -9.46 6.94
C ARG A 194 18.95 -8.82 5.56
N SER A 195 18.06 -9.26 4.69
CA SER A 195 17.78 -8.59 3.43
C SER A 195 16.30 -8.67 3.09
N TYR A 196 15.78 -7.60 2.52
CA TYR A 196 14.42 -7.45 2.05
C TYR A 196 14.44 -6.81 0.67
N ARG A 197 13.60 -7.31 -0.23
CA ARG A 197 13.35 -6.72 -1.54
C ARG A 197 11.86 -6.74 -1.83
N MET A 198 11.34 -5.61 -2.29
CA MET A 198 10.00 -5.46 -2.83
C MET A 198 10.09 -4.94 -4.25
N GLU A 199 9.44 -5.61 -5.19
CA GLU A 199 9.38 -5.18 -6.59
C GLU A 199 7.93 -4.97 -7.01
N VAL A 200 7.67 -3.86 -7.69
CA VAL A 200 6.34 -3.47 -8.15
C VAL A 200 6.29 -3.52 -9.66
N THR A 201 5.50 -4.45 -10.19
CA THR A 201 5.23 -4.57 -11.63
C THR A 201 3.86 -4.00 -11.94
N LEU A 202 3.80 -2.93 -12.72
CA LEU A 202 2.56 -2.29 -13.14
C LEU A 202 1.68 -3.26 -13.96
N ARG A 203 0.37 -3.16 -13.79
CA ARG A 203 -0.64 -3.96 -14.50
C ARG A 203 -1.69 -3.04 -15.09
N LYS A 204 -2.41 -3.54 -16.11
CA LYS A 204 -3.61 -2.88 -16.60
C LYS A 204 -4.66 -2.84 -15.49
N LEU A 205 -5.35 -1.71 -15.35
CA LEU A 205 -6.51 -1.62 -14.48
C LEU A 205 -7.56 -2.68 -14.88
N PRO A 206 -8.24 -3.31 -13.91
CA PRO A 206 -9.29 -4.27 -14.20
C PRO A 206 -10.51 -3.55 -14.80
N SER A 207 -11.30 -4.25 -15.61
CA SER A 207 -12.54 -3.71 -16.19
C SER A 207 -13.66 -3.54 -15.14
N GLN A 208 -13.56 -4.25 -14.02
CA GLN A 208 -14.44 -4.13 -12.86
C GLN A 208 -13.57 -4.12 -11.60
N TYR A 209 -13.89 -3.25 -10.66
CA TYR A 209 -13.15 -3.17 -9.39
C TYR A 209 -13.63 -4.24 -8.41
N PRO A 210 -12.72 -4.84 -7.62
CA PRO A 210 -13.05 -5.99 -6.77
C PRO A 210 -14.11 -5.68 -5.72
N TRP A 211 -14.10 -4.48 -5.14
CA TRP A 211 -15.11 -4.08 -4.14
C TRP A 211 -16.53 -3.95 -4.70
N LEU A 212 -16.71 -3.81 -6.01
CA LEU A 212 -18.05 -3.79 -6.63
C LEU A 212 -18.69 -5.19 -6.68
N GLN A 213 -17.91 -6.24 -6.47
CA GLN A 213 -18.36 -7.65 -6.50
C GLN A 213 -18.71 -8.17 -5.10
N LEU A 214 -18.70 -7.31 -4.08
CA LEU A 214 -18.90 -7.70 -2.67
C LEU A 214 -20.32 -7.47 -2.16
N ALA A 215 -21.26 -7.06 -3.02
CA ALA A 215 -22.62 -6.69 -2.62
C ALA A 215 -23.37 -7.83 -1.90
N ASP A 216 -23.08 -9.09 -2.28
CA ASP A 216 -23.71 -10.28 -1.72
C ASP A 216 -22.89 -10.92 -0.57
N HIS A 217 -21.79 -10.28 -0.15
CA HIS A 217 -21.00 -10.79 0.98
C HIS A 217 -21.70 -10.46 2.29
N GLU A 218 -21.71 -11.42 3.22
CA GLU A 218 -22.18 -11.18 4.58
C GLU A 218 -21.21 -10.27 5.32
N VAL A 219 -21.70 -9.16 5.84
CA VAL A 219 -20.89 -8.25 6.66
C VAL A 219 -20.75 -8.84 8.07
N ARG A 220 -19.51 -8.94 8.54
CA ARG A 220 -19.15 -9.46 9.86
C ARG A 220 -18.25 -8.47 10.57
N ASP A 221 -18.31 -8.42 11.90
CA ASP A 221 -17.33 -7.70 12.69
C ASP A 221 -16.15 -8.62 12.99
N LEU A 222 -14.90 -8.12 12.97
CA LEU A 222 -13.74 -8.94 13.33
C LEU A 222 -13.89 -9.60 14.72
N ARG A 223 -14.59 -8.94 15.65
CA ARG A 223 -14.81 -9.44 17.00
C ARG A 223 -15.67 -10.71 17.05
N ASP A 224 -16.45 -10.98 16.00
CA ASP A 224 -17.23 -12.22 15.87
C ASP A 224 -16.34 -13.48 15.74
N PHE A 225 -15.02 -13.31 15.59
CA PHE A 225 -14.03 -14.38 15.43
C PHE A 225 -13.10 -14.57 16.64
N PHE A 226 -13.40 -13.93 17.77
CA PHE A 226 -12.60 -14.03 19.00
C PHE A 226 -13.03 -15.17 19.93
N ASP A 227 -14.20 -15.76 19.67
CA ASP A 227 -14.85 -16.78 20.49
C ASP A 227 -14.29 -18.21 20.27
#